data_AF-A0A962UG10-F1
#
_entry.id   AF-A0A962UG10-F1
#
_cell.length_a   1.000
_cell.length_b   1.000
_cell.length_c   1.000
_cell.angle_alpha   90.00
_cell.angle_beta   90.00
_cell.angle_gamma   90.00
#
_symmetry.space_group_name_H-M   'P 1'
#
loop_
_entity.id
_entity.type
_entity.pdbx_description
1 polymer ?
#
loop_
_entity_poly.entity_id
_entity_poly.type
_entity_poly.pdbx_seq_one_letter_code
_entity_poly.pdbx_strand_id
1 'polypeptide(L)'
;MPAPAQIIERRARLSRNGRNQAVRIPREFELLGDEIILYKDGERLIVEPVKKPTHLLELLAMLEPIEDDFPDVDAGLPAPDDVRL
;
A
#
# COMPACT_ATOMS: atom_id res chain seq x y z
N MET A 1 4.11 16.67 -18.41
CA MET A 1 3.01 17.31 -17.65
C MET A 1 2.00 16.23 -17.32
N PRO A 2 1.65 15.98 -16.05
CA PRO A 2 0.52 15.11 -15.76
C PRO A 2 -0.74 15.71 -16.42
N ALA A 3 -1.60 14.86 -16.98
CA ALA A 3 -2.87 15.30 -17.54
C ALA A 3 -3.71 16.02 -16.46
N PRO A 4 -4.51 17.04 -16.81
CA PRO A 4 -5.39 17.69 -15.84
C PRO A 4 -6.32 16.64 -15.21
N ALA A 5 -6.35 16.59 -13.88
CA ALA A 5 -7.23 15.70 -13.15
C ALA A 5 -8.69 16.01 -13.51
N GLN A 6 -9.43 15.03 -14.02
CA GLN A 6 -10.86 15.16 -14.22
C GLN A 6 -11.56 15.19 -12.86
N ILE A 7 -12.26 16.29 -12.57
CA ILE A 7 -13.09 16.40 -11.38
C ILE A 7 -14.45 15.77 -11.72
N ILE A 8 -14.71 14.60 -11.16
CA ILE A 8 -16.01 13.93 -11.24
C ILE A 8 -16.80 14.27 -9.97
N GLU A 9 -17.99 14.84 -10.12
CA GLU A 9 -18.86 15.20 -8.99
C GLU A 9 -20.06 14.26 -8.90
N ARG A 10 -20.33 13.73 -7.70
CA ARG A 10 -21.60 13.04 -7.41
C ARG A 10 -22.09 13.38 -6.01
N ARG A 11 -23.36 13.75 -5.90
CA ARG A 11 -24.01 13.95 -4.60
C ARG A 11 -24.37 12.61 -3.98
N ALA A 12 -23.81 12.33 -2.81
CA ALA A 12 -24.15 11.18 -1.98
C ALA A 12 -24.83 11.64 -0.69
N ARG A 13 -25.64 10.75 -0.09
CA ARG A 13 -26.20 10.98 1.25
C ARG A 13 -25.29 10.38 2.29
N LEU A 14 -25.05 11.12 3.37
CA LEU A 14 -24.42 10.60 4.58
C LEU A 14 -25.40 9.68 5.30
N SER A 15 -24.89 8.56 5.81
CA SER A 15 -25.59 7.64 6.68
C SER A 15 -24.91 7.56 8.05
N ARG A 16 -25.55 6.88 9.00
CA ARG A 16 -24.96 6.54 10.29
C ARG A 16 -24.60 5.06 10.30
N ASN A 17 -23.40 4.73 10.76
CA ASN A 17 -23.01 3.38 11.16
C ASN A 17 -22.74 3.39 12.67
N GLY A 18 -23.77 3.09 13.46
CA GLY A 18 -23.75 3.29 14.90
C GLY A 18 -23.51 4.76 15.25
N ARG A 19 -22.44 5.04 15.99
CA ARG A 19 -22.04 6.40 16.38
C ARG A 19 -21.29 7.16 15.27
N ASN A 20 -20.86 6.47 14.22
CA ASN A 20 -20.00 7.03 13.18
C ASN A 20 -20.84 7.52 11.99
N GLN A 21 -20.34 8.55 11.30
CA GLN A 21 -20.87 8.91 9.97
C GLN A 21 -20.26 7.98 8.92
N ALA A 22 -21.04 7.64 7.90
CA ALA A 22 -20.60 6.83 6.79
C ALA A 22 -21.09 7.44 5.47
N VAL A 23 -20.30 7.27 4.42
CA VAL A 23 -20.69 7.55 3.04
C VAL A 23 -20.52 6.25 2.25
N ARG A 24 -21.51 5.91 1.43
CA ARG A 24 -21.33 4.83 0.47
C ARG A 24 -20.55 5.38 -0.71
N ILE A 25 -19.37 4.81 -0.96
CA ILE A 25 -18.55 5.17 -2.11
C ILE A 25 -19.18 4.51 -3.35
N PRO A 26 -19.68 5.29 -4.33
CA PRO A 26 -20.18 4.72 -5.59
C PRO A 26 -19.05 4.06 -6.38
N ARG A 27 -19.39 3.12 -7.26
CA ARG A 27 -18.41 2.30 -7.99
C ARG A 27 -17.39 3.11 -8.78
N GLU A 28 -17.79 4.24 -9.36
CA GLU A 28 -16.89 5.12 -10.11
C GLU A 28 -15.89 5.90 -9.23
N PHE A 29 -16.05 5.87 -7.91
CA PHE A 29 -15.14 6.46 -6.92
C PHE A 29 -14.41 5.40 -6.08
N GLU A 30 -14.52 4.12 -6.42
CA GLU A 30 -13.82 3.04 -5.70
C GLU A 30 -12.30 3.29 -5.71
N LEU A 31 -11.71 3.22 -4.51
CA LEU A 31 -10.27 3.32 -4.32
C LEU A 31 -9.64 1.93 -4.36
N LEU A 32 -8.39 1.85 -4.79
CA LEU A 32 -7.63 0.60 -4.76
C LEU A 32 -7.21 0.28 -3.33
N GLY A 33 -7.41 -0.99 -2.92
CA GLY A 33 -7.03 -1.47 -1.59
C GLY A 33 -8.18 -1.51 -0.59
N ASP A 34 -7.86 -1.89 0.65
CA ASP A 34 -8.79 -2.07 1.76
C ASP A 34 -8.61 -1.03 2.88
N GLU A 35 -7.57 -0.21 2.79
CA GLU A 35 -7.20 0.81 3.77
C GLU A 35 -7.16 2.19 3.13
N ILE A 36 -7.63 3.19 3.88
CA ILE A 36 -7.68 4.58 3.46
C ILE A 36 -7.15 5.51 4.55
N ILE A 37 -6.58 6.63 4.13
CA ILE A 37 -6.21 7.76 4.97
C ILE A 37 -7.25 8.86 4.75
N LEU A 38 -7.72 9.44 5.85
CA LEU A 38 -8.68 10.55 5.84
C LEU A 38 -7.97 11.83 6.26
N TYR A 39 -8.01 12.85 5.41
CA TYR A 39 -7.56 14.20 5.74
C TYR A 39 -8.76 15.15 5.77
N LYS A 40 -8.77 16.07 6.73
CA LYS A 40 -9.78 17.11 6.82
C LYS A 40 -9.12 18.47 6.61
N ASP A 41 -9.53 19.14 5.54
CA ASP A 41 -9.09 20.50 5.20
C ASP A 41 -10.30 21.43 5.17
N GLY A 42 -10.51 22.13 6.29
CA GLY A 42 -11.71 22.94 6.52
C GLY A 42 -13.00 22.11 6.43
N GLU A 43 -13.80 22.40 5.41
CA GLU A 43 -15.07 21.69 5.11
C GLU A 43 -14.90 20.50 4.15
N ARG A 44 -13.69 20.28 3.64
CA ARG A 44 -13.39 19.20 2.70
C ARG A 44 -12.86 17.99 3.45
N LEU A 45 -13.38 16.82 3.08
CA LEU A 45 -12.83 15.53 3.48
C LEU A 45 -12.12 14.94 2.26
N ILE A 46 -10.83 14.68 2.39
CA ILE A 46 -9.98 14.08 1.36
C ILE A 46 -9.72 12.65 1.78
N VAL A 47 -9.95 11.71 0.86
CA VAL A 47 -9.78 10.27 1.09
C VAL A 47 -8.73 9.75 0.12
N GLU A 48 -7.66 9.16 0.65
CA GLU A 48 -6.58 8.57 -0.16
C GLU A 48 -6.39 7.10 0.20
N PRO A 49 -6.12 6.20 -0.76
CA PRO A 49 -5.80 4.81 -0.46
C PRO A 49 -4.42 4.72 0.20
N VAL A 50 -4.29 3.79 1.16
CA VAL A 50 -2.96 3.42 1.67
C VAL A 50 -2.23 2.64 0.58
N LYS A 51 -1.12 3.19 0.10
CA LYS A 51 -0.23 2.50 -0.84
C LYS A 51 0.55 1.43 -0.08
N LYS A 52 0.03 0.20 -0.06
CA LYS A 52 0.86 -0.98 0.29
C LYS A 52 1.80 -1.25 -0.89
N PRO A 53 3.09 -1.57 -0.66
CA PRO A 53 3.97 -1.97 -1.75
C PRO A 53 3.36 -3.20 -2.42
N THR A 54 2.83 -3.00 -3.62
CA THR A 54 2.08 -4.00 -4.39
C THR A 54 3.00 -4.92 -5.19
N HIS A 55 4.27 -4.55 -5.30
CA HIS A 55 5.28 -5.28 -6.04
C HIS A 55 6.51 -5.57 -5.18
N LEU A 56 7.13 -6.73 -5.40
CA LEU A 56 8.38 -7.13 -4.74
C LEU A 56 9.46 -6.04 -4.90
N LEU A 57 9.51 -5.36 -6.05
CA LEU A 57 10.44 -4.25 -6.28
C LEU A 57 10.20 -3.06 -5.34
N GLU A 58 8.95 -2.69 -5.09
CA GLU A 58 8.60 -1.60 -4.17
C GLU A 58 8.96 -1.98 -2.73
N LEU A 59 8.72 -3.23 -2.35
CA LEU A 59 9.09 -3.75 -1.03
C LEU A 59 10.61 -3.76 -0.84
N LEU A 60 11.37 -4.28 -1.81
CA LEU A 60 12.84 -4.32 -1.75
C LEU A 60 13.45 -2.91 -1.68
N ALA A 61 12.86 -1.93 -2.36
CA ALA A 61 13.30 -0.54 -2.30
C ALA A 61 13.08 0.13 -0.94
N MET A 62 12.22 -0.44 -0.08
CA MET A 62 11.97 0.04 1.29
C MET A 62 12.88 -0.62 2.33
N LEU A 63 13.66 -1.63 1.98
CA LEU A 63 14.56 -2.30 2.93
C LEU A 63 15.79 -1.43 3.21
N GLU A 64 16.12 -1.28 4.49
CA GLU A 64 17.35 -0.63 4.93
C GLU A 64 18.55 -1.59 4.84
N PRO A 65 19.78 -1.08 4.67
CA PRO A 65 20.98 -1.91 4.74
C PRO A 65 21.08 -2.64 6.08
N ILE A 66 21.43 -3.93 6.04
CA ILE A 66 21.75 -4.71 7.23
C ILE A 66 23.22 -4.40 7.59
N GLU A 67 23.47 -3.93 8.81
CA GLU A 67 24.82 -3.66 9.32
C GLU A 67 25.48 -4.89 9.94
N ASP A 68 24.70 -5.94 10.21
CA ASP A 68 25.21 -7.21 10.74
C ASP A 68 26.04 -7.95 9.69
N ASP A 69 27.19 -8.47 10.11
CA ASP A 69 27.97 -9.38 9.28
C ASP A 69 27.17 -10.67 9.01
N PHE A 70 27.17 -11.09 7.75
CA PHE A 70 26.54 -12.36 7.39
C PHE A 70 27.35 -13.50 8.04
N PRO A 71 26.71 -14.40 8.81
CA PRO A 71 27.43 -15.48 9.47
C PRO A 71 28.02 -16.45 8.45
N ASP A 72 29.06 -17.18 8.86
CA ASP A 72 29.58 -18.31 8.08
C ASP A 72 28.54 -19.45 8.09
N VAL A 73 27.68 -19.48 7.07
CA VAL A 73 26.64 -20.49 6.88
C VAL A 73 27.19 -21.83 6.40
N ASP A 74 28.43 -21.83 5.90
CA ASP A 74 29.10 -23.04 5.41
C ASP A 74 29.88 -23.75 6.53
N ALA A 75 29.95 -23.14 7.72
CA ALA A 75 30.59 -23.70 8.90
C ALA A 75 30.04 -25.09 9.24
N GLY A 76 30.85 -26.12 9.02
CA GLY A 76 30.49 -27.50 9.31
C GLY A 76 29.69 -28.20 8.21
N LEU A 77 29.47 -27.57 7.06
CA LEU A 77 28.94 -28.26 5.90
C LEU A 77 29.98 -29.20 5.28
N PRO A 78 29.58 -30.40 4.83
CA PRO A 78 30.44 -31.25 4.02
C PRO A 78 30.72 -30.59 2.66
N ALA A 79 31.74 -31.08 1.96
CA ALA A 79 32.02 -30.64 0.60
C ALA A 79 30.79 -30.84 -0.31
N PRO A 80 30.53 -29.93 -1.27
CA PRO A 80 29.43 -30.08 -2.22
C PRO A 80 29.54 -31.41 -2.99
N ASP A 81 28.39 -32.01 -3.27
CA ASP A 81 28.33 -33.19 -4.13
C ASP A 81 28.70 -32.83 -5.58
N ASP A 82 29.38 -33.75 -6.26
CA ASP A 82 29.61 -33.67 -7.70
C ASP A 82 28.28 -33.89 -8.45
N VAL A 83 27.57 -32.79 -8.77
CA VAL A 83 26.34 -32.83 -9.58
C VAL A 83 26.68 -32.83 -11.07
N ARG A 84 26.27 -33.88 -11.79
CA ARG A 84 26.28 -33.89 -13.27
C ARG A 84 24.98 -33.26 -13.78
N LEU A 85 25.10 -32.12 -14.47
CA LEU A 85 23.99 -31.44 -15.18
C LEU A 85 23.66 -32.13 -16.51
#